data_AF-A0A8T3MHJ2-F1
#
_entry.id   AF-A0A8T3MHJ2-F1
#
_cell.length_a   1.000
_cell.length_b   1.000
_cell.length_c   1.000
_cell.angle_alpha   90.00
_cell.angle_beta   90.00
_cell.angle_gamma   90.00
#
_symmetry.space_group_name_H-M   'P 1'
#
loop_
_entity.id
_entity.type
_entity.pdbx_description
1 polymer ?
#
loop_
_entity_poly.entity_id
_entity_poly.type
_entity_poly.pdbx_seq_one_letter_code
_entity_poly.pdbx_strand_id
1 'polypeptide(L)'
;MKHRLERVALGAVVMVVLVACGGGAASTAPSSSPASAASAAASPASSSSAVASPAPATTSPAATGGAASPPSLPSLPAIFSSHADPELEAQLPAEVSGTPLQRYSLTFTESLDAGGDRAAVDAFLQGIGKSEADGSFAVALDPTNTLTGGIFAFKVDGADTAVLLEAIVSLEKSDLGADATTRQATVGGKSVTILSVGTGPNDTEWIYGRGDVVFVVHADDETRAAAFLQALP
;
A
#
# COMPACT_ATOMS: atom_id res chain seq x y z
N MET A 1 -9.38 25.37 15.84
CA MET A 1 -9.80 24.16 15.08
C MET A 1 -10.32 24.49 13.66
N LYS A 2 -9.83 25.54 12.98
CA LYS A 2 -10.32 25.96 11.64
C LYS A 2 -9.23 26.00 10.54
N HIS A 3 -8.02 25.49 10.81
CA HIS A 3 -6.89 25.55 9.87
C HIS A 3 -6.48 24.19 9.27
N ARG A 4 -7.25 23.11 9.50
CA ARG A 4 -6.94 21.79 8.94
C ARG A 4 -7.64 21.48 7.61
N LEU A 5 -8.56 22.33 7.14
CA LEU A 5 -9.40 22.04 5.98
C LEU A 5 -8.88 22.57 4.62
N GLU A 6 -7.84 23.41 4.60
CA GLU A 6 -7.32 24.00 3.35
C GLU A 6 -6.07 23.28 2.77
N ARG A 7 -5.65 22.14 3.33
CA ARG A 7 -4.53 21.34 2.79
C ARG A 7 -4.96 20.16 1.90
N VAL A 8 -6.23 20.12 1.46
CA VAL A 8 -6.84 18.91 0.85
C VAL A 8 -6.87 18.93 -0.69
N ALA A 9 -6.22 19.88 -1.36
CA ALA A 9 -6.12 19.85 -2.83
C ALA A 9 -4.71 20.24 -3.26
N LEU A 10 -4.02 19.31 -3.96
CA LEU A 10 -2.60 19.36 -4.36
C LEU A 10 -1.61 19.25 -3.20
N GLY A 11 -1.11 18.03 -2.94
CA GLY A 11 -0.02 17.85 -1.98
C GLY A 11 0.40 16.41 -1.73
N ALA A 12 0.52 15.59 -2.78
CA ALA A 12 1.54 14.55 -2.73
C ALA A 12 2.89 15.29 -2.78
N VAL A 13 3.77 15.03 -1.81
CA VAL A 13 5.07 15.69 -1.57
C VAL A 13 4.95 17.02 -0.81
N VAL A 14 5.21 16.95 0.50
CA VAL A 14 6.07 17.84 1.31
C VAL A 14 5.79 17.44 2.77
N MET A 15 6.54 16.43 3.24
CA MET A 15 6.63 16.12 4.66
C MET A 15 7.55 17.16 5.32
N VAL A 16 7.00 17.88 6.30
CA VAL A 16 7.78 18.72 7.23
C VAL A 16 7.37 18.28 8.62
N VAL A 17 8.22 17.50 9.28
CA VAL A 17 8.02 17.15 10.69
C VAL A 17 9.21 17.64 11.53
N LEU A 18 8.88 18.52 12.47
CA LEU A 18 9.77 19.04 13.51
C LEU A 18 10.12 17.94 14.51
N VAL A 19 11.40 17.60 14.61
CA VAL A 19 11.94 16.71 15.65
C VAL A 19 11.98 17.45 16.99
N ALA A 20 11.10 17.06 17.92
CA ALA A 20 11.17 17.44 19.33
C ALA A 20 11.61 16.21 20.15
N CYS A 21 12.85 16.25 20.61
CA CYS A 21 13.47 15.26 21.48
C CYS A 21 13.02 15.49 22.93
N GLY A 22 12.45 14.47 23.58
CA GLY A 22 12.06 14.54 24.99
C GLY A 22 11.76 13.16 25.55
N GLY A 23 12.71 12.61 26.32
CA GLY A 23 12.62 11.28 26.92
C GLY A 23 11.78 11.17 28.20
N GLY A 24 11.60 9.93 28.67
CA GLY A 24 11.10 9.65 30.01
C GLY A 24 10.45 8.26 30.14
N ALA A 25 11.00 7.44 31.02
CA ALA A 25 10.71 6.02 31.25
C ALA A 25 9.41 5.73 32.04
N ALA A 26 8.87 4.51 31.89
CA ALA A 26 8.65 3.57 33.02
C ALA A 26 7.96 2.26 32.57
N SER A 27 8.47 1.17 33.14
CA SER A 27 8.01 -0.22 33.07
C SER A 27 6.76 -0.46 33.90
N THR A 28 5.82 -1.29 33.40
CA THR A 28 4.99 -2.20 34.21
C THR A 28 4.61 -3.45 33.42
N ALA A 29 5.00 -4.61 33.94
CA ALA A 29 4.40 -5.92 33.67
C ALA A 29 3.47 -6.27 34.85
N PRO A 30 2.81 -7.46 34.92
CA PRO A 30 2.25 -8.35 33.90
C PRO A 30 0.73 -8.58 34.15
N SER A 31 0.04 -9.42 33.37
CA SER A 31 -1.04 -10.29 33.88
C SER A 31 -1.42 -11.40 32.89
N SER A 32 -1.28 -12.63 33.36
CA SER A 32 -1.65 -13.89 32.73
C SER A 32 -3.10 -14.26 33.03
N SER A 33 -3.79 -14.92 32.09
CA SER A 33 -4.98 -15.73 32.36
C SER A 33 -5.33 -16.68 31.19
N PRO A 34 -6.10 -17.75 31.45
CA PRO A 34 -5.74 -19.10 31.02
C PRO A 34 -6.50 -19.63 29.79
N ALA A 35 -6.02 -20.81 29.38
CA ALA A 35 -6.51 -21.73 28.36
C ALA A 35 -8.03 -21.98 28.38
N SER A 36 -8.59 -22.20 27.19
CA SER A 36 -9.87 -22.87 27.01
C SER A 36 -9.84 -23.83 25.82
N ALA A 37 -10.63 -24.89 25.96
CA ALA A 37 -10.39 -26.23 25.44
C ALA A 37 -10.91 -26.51 24.02
N ALA A 38 -10.50 -27.69 23.57
CA ALA A 38 -10.83 -28.37 22.31
C ALA A 38 -12.30 -28.38 21.91
N SER A 39 -12.54 -28.45 20.60
CA SER A 39 -13.64 -29.26 20.05
C SER A 39 -13.31 -29.78 18.66
N ALA A 40 -13.77 -31.00 18.41
CA ALA A 40 -13.42 -31.86 17.30
C ALA A 40 -14.38 -31.71 16.09
N ALA A 41 -13.95 -32.37 15.00
CA ALA A 41 -14.75 -33.17 14.07
C ALA A 41 -15.04 -32.61 12.65
N ALA A 42 -14.68 -33.51 11.71
CA ALA A 42 -15.43 -33.97 10.54
C ALA A 42 -15.00 -33.46 9.14
N SER A 43 -14.47 -34.42 8.37
CA SER A 43 -14.32 -34.42 6.90
C SER A 43 -15.68 -34.36 6.20
N PRO A 44 -15.72 -33.88 4.94
CA PRO A 44 -15.91 -34.84 3.85
C PRO A 44 -15.07 -34.56 2.58
N ALA A 45 -14.79 -35.65 1.87
CA ALA A 45 -14.26 -35.67 0.51
C ALA A 45 -15.34 -35.28 -0.51
N SER A 46 -14.94 -34.64 -1.60
CA SER A 46 -15.77 -34.55 -2.81
C SER A 46 -14.91 -34.53 -4.06
N SER A 47 -15.21 -35.50 -4.92
CA SER A 47 -14.66 -35.74 -6.25
C SER A 47 -15.46 -34.94 -7.29
N SER A 48 -14.81 -34.37 -8.31
CA SER A 48 -15.41 -34.03 -9.62
C SER A 48 -14.27 -33.72 -10.60
N SER A 49 -13.94 -34.62 -11.52
CA SER A 49 -14.52 -34.77 -12.87
C SER A 49 -14.03 -33.69 -13.84
N ALA A 50 -13.02 -34.07 -14.62
CA ALA A 50 -12.46 -33.31 -15.74
C ALA A 50 -13.43 -33.28 -16.93
N VAL A 51 -13.58 -32.10 -17.54
CA VAL A 51 -14.23 -31.95 -18.85
C VAL A 51 -13.27 -31.19 -19.76
N ALA A 52 -12.84 -31.85 -20.83
CA ALA A 52 -12.07 -31.27 -21.91
C ALA A 52 -12.95 -30.31 -22.74
N SER A 53 -12.40 -29.16 -23.12
CA SER A 53 -13.07 -28.20 -24.01
C SER A 53 -12.15 -27.82 -25.19
N PRO A 54 -12.66 -27.75 -26.43
CA PRO A 54 -11.87 -27.75 -27.65
C PRO A 54 -11.29 -26.38 -28.03
N ALA A 55 -10.18 -26.44 -28.78
CA ALA A 55 -9.47 -25.30 -29.34
C ALA A 55 -10.23 -24.65 -30.52
N PRO A 56 -10.43 -23.31 -30.52
CA PRO A 56 -10.85 -22.58 -31.71
C PRO A 56 -9.66 -22.07 -32.55
N ALA A 57 -9.88 -22.11 -33.86
CA ALA A 57 -8.93 -21.72 -34.91
C ALA A 57 -8.71 -20.21 -34.97
N THR A 58 -7.46 -19.84 -35.28
CA THR A 58 -6.97 -18.48 -35.51
C THR A 58 -7.28 -18.01 -36.94
N THR A 59 -8.16 -17.01 -37.07
CA THR A 59 -8.26 -16.18 -38.29
C THR A 59 -7.65 -14.82 -38.00
N SER A 60 -6.60 -14.48 -38.75
CA SER A 60 -5.82 -13.25 -38.62
C SER A 60 -6.40 -12.15 -39.55
N PRO A 61 -6.95 -11.05 -39.03
CA PRO A 61 -7.34 -9.91 -39.86
C PRO A 61 -6.16 -8.95 -40.06
N ALA A 62 -5.82 -8.69 -41.32
CA ALA A 62 -4.91 -7.63 -41.71
C ALA A 62 -5.59 -6.26 -41.53
N ALA A 63 -5.09 -5.44 -40.60
CA ALA A 63 -5.57 -4.08 -40.36
C ALA A 63 -4.55 -3.06 -40.88
N THR A 64 -4.85 -2.47 -42.05
CA THR A 64 -4.24 -1.24 -42.56
C THR A 64 -5.02 -0.06 -41.97
N GLY A 65 -4.53 0.54 -40.89
CA GLY A 65 -5.14 1.69 -40.23
C GLY A 65 -4.11 2.80 -40.01
N GLY A 66 -4.29 3.93 -40.68
CA GLY A 66 -3.44 5.11 -40.57
C GLY A 66 -3.43 5.67 -39.14
N ALA A 67 -2.22 5.85 -38.60
CA ALA A 67 -2.00 6.43 -37.29
C ALA A 67 -2.34 7.93 -37.31
N ALA A 68 -3.51 8.29 -36.78
CA ALA A 68 -3.76 9.64 -36.33
C ALA A 68 -2.97 9.87 -35.05
N SER A 69 -2.07 10.85 -35.05
CA SER A 69 -1.31 11.22 -33.85
C SER A 69 -2.28 11.59 -32.71
N PRO A 70 -2.20 10.94 -31.55
CA PRO A 70 -3.08 11.25 -30.43
C PRO A 70 -2.82 12.68 -29.93
N PRO A 71 -3.85 13.35 -29.38
CA PRO A 71 -3.69 14.66 -28.78
C PRO A 71 -2.68 14.60 -27.63
N SER A 72 -1.74 15.55 -27.63
CA SER A 72 -0.73 15.70 -26.57
C SER A 72 -1.41 16.06 -25.26
N LEU A 73 -1.53 15.10 -24.35
CA LEU A 73 -1.98 15.34 -22.98
C LEU A 73 -0.88 16.12 -22.22
N PRO A 74 -1.25 16.91 -21.19
CA PRO A 74 -0.26 17.52 -20.30
C PRO A 74 0.69 16.46 -19.76
N SER A 75 1.99 16.70 -19.89
CA SER A 75 3.04 15.79 -19.44
C SER A 75 2.94 15.62 -17.93
N LEU A 76 2.55 14.42 -17.48
CA LEU A 76 2.73 14.02 -16.09
C LEU A 76 4.23 14.09 -15.74
N PRO A 77 4.59 14.37 -14.47
CA PRO A 77 5.96 14.25 -13.99
C PRO A 77 6.59 12.93 -14.45
N ALA A 78 7.85 12.97 -14.91
CA ALA A 78 8.53 11.80 -15.50
C ALA A 78 8.60 10.58 -14.56
N ILE A 79 8.43 10.79 -13.25
CA ILE A 79 8.40 9.74 -12.23
C ILE A 79 7.28 8.70 -12.45
N PHE A 80 6.17 9.10 -13.08
CA PHE A 80 5.03 8.19 -13.35
C PHE A 80 5.29 7.22 -14.50
N SER A 81 6.42 7.36 -15.19
CA SER A 81 6.87 6.45 -16.24
C SER A 81 7.94 5.47 -15.76
N SER A 82 8.33 5.53 -14.47
CA SER A 82 9.31 4.61 -13.93
C SER A 82 8.71 3.26 -13.60
N HIS A 83 9.48 2.21 -13.88
CA HIS A 83 9.15 0.82 -13.59
C HIS A 83 10.37 0.11 -13.01
N ALA A 84 10.93 0.68 -11.94
CA ALA A 84 12.18 0.23 -11.36
C ALA A 84 12.09 -1.18 -10.75
N ASP A 85 10.91 -1.58 -10.30
CA ASP A 85 10.62 -2.90 -9.73
C ASP A 85 9.31 -3.48 -10.32
N PRO A 86 9.35 -4.04 -11.54
CA PRO A 86 8.16 -4.59 -12.20
C PRO A 86 7.53 -5.77 -11.46
N GLU A 87 8.32 -6.50 -10.66
CA GLU A 87 7.80 -7.62 -9.87
C GLU A 87 6.94 -7.11 -8.72
N LEU A 88 7.33 -6.01 -8.07
CA LEU A 88 6.53 -5.35 -7.04
C LEU A 88 5.24 -4.74 -7.63
N GLU A 89 5.32 -4.10 -8.81
CA GLU A 89 4.13 -3.58 -9.51
C GLU A 89 3.13 -4.67 -9.89
N ALA A 90 3.62 -5.85 -10.26
CA ALA A 90 2.76 -6.98 -10.60
C ALA A 90 1.90 -7.45 -9.41
N GLN A 91 2.30 -7.13 -8.17
CA GLN A 91 1.51 -7.41 -6.96
C GLN A 91 0.38 -6.40 -6.74
N LEU A 92 0.43 -5.25 -7.40
CA LEU A 92 -0.60 -4.22 -7.31
C LEU A 92 -1.73 -4.49 -8.32
N PRO A 93 -2.99 -4.26 -7.94
CA PRO A 93 -4.12 -4.47 -8.84
C PRO A 93 -4.10 -3.48 -9.99
N ALA A 94 -4.43 -3.95 -11.19
CA ALA A 94 -4.61 -3.09 -12.36
C ALA A 94 -5.98 -2.37 -12.37
N GLU A 95 -6.93 -2.86 -11.57
CA GLU A 95 -8.26 -2.27 -11.42
C GLU A 95 -8.84 -2.54 -10.04
N VAL A 96 -9.67 -1.64 -9.55
CA VAL A 96 -10.46 -1.83 -8.33
C VAL A 96 -11.88 -1.36 -8.61
N SER A 97 -12.86 -2.24 -8.34
CA SER A 97 -14.28 -1.97 -8.62
C SER A 97 -14.56 -1.54 -10.08
N GLY A 98 -13.79 -2.07 -11.03
CA GLY A 98 -13.89 -1.73 -12.46
C GLY A 98 -13.23 -0.40 -12.87
N THR A 99 -12.61 0.32 -11.92
CA THR A 99 -11.81 1.52 -12.23
C THR A 99 -10.37 1.11 -12.48
N PRO A 100 -9.79 1.42 -13.67
CA PRO A 100 -8.40 1.13 -13.95
C PRO A 100 -7.47 2.00 -13.09
N LEU A 101 -6.42 1.40 -12.55
CA LEU A 101 -5.38 2.08 -11.79
C LEU A 101 -4.11 2.24 -12.63
N GLN A 102 -3.45 3.38 -12.51
CA GLN A 102 -2.09 3.59 -13.00
C GLN A 102 -1.11 3.01 -11.98
N ARG A 103 -0.18 2.19 -12.46
CA ARG A 103 0.89 1.59 -11.65
C ARG A 103 2.26 2.08 -12.10
N TYR A 104 3.14 2.26 -11.14
CA TYR A 104 4.55 2.57 -11.35
C TYR A 104 5.34 2.16 -10.11
N SER A 105 6.66 2.04 -10.24
CA SER A 105 7.56 1.72 -9.15
C SER A 105 8.87 2.51 -9.23
N LEU A 106 9.45 2.76 -8.06
CA LEU A 106 10.67 3.50 -7.87
C LEU A 106 11.56 2.75 -6.87
N THR A 107 12.86 2.80 -7.07
CA THR A 107 13.81 2.57 -5.97
C THR A 107 13.72 3.72 -4.96
N PHE A 108 14.15 3.49 -3.72
CA PHE A 108 14.25 4.60 -2.75
C PHE A 108 15.22 5.68 -3.22
N THR A 109 16.32 5.33 -3.90
CA THR A 109 17.23 6.32 -4.50
C THR A 109 16.51 7.23 -5.51
N GLU A 110 15.77 6.67 -6.46
CA GLU A 110 15.03 7.46 -7.45
C GLU A 110 13.96 8.35 -6.80
N SER A 111 13.32 7.86 -5.73
CA SER A 111 12.34 8.67 -5.00
C SER A 111 12.96 9.84 -4.26
N LEU A 112 14.16 9.67 -3.71
CA LEU A 112 14.90 10.75 -3.07
C LEU A 112 15.42 11.76 -4.09
N ASP A 113 15.89 11.29 -5.25
CA ASP A 113 16.28 12.14 -6.38
C ASP A 113 15.07 12.94 -6.91
N ALA A 114 13.86 12.39 -6.81
CA ALA A 114 12.60 13.06 -7.12
C ALA A 114 12.10 14.02 -6.01
N GLY A 115 12.87 14.22 -4.93
CA GLY A 115 12.53 15.14 -3.84
C GLY A 115 11.77 14.51 -2.67
N GLY A 116 11.87 13.19 -2.49
CA GLY A 116 11.37 12.49 -1.31
C GLY A 116 12.04 12.98 -0.01
N ASP A 117 11.39 12.73 1.13
CA ASP A 117 11.93 13.11 2.44
C ASP A 117 13.10 12.20 2.83
N ARG A 118 14.32 12.70 2.58
CA ARG A 118 15.58 12.03 2.90
C ARG A 118 15.66 11.63 4.37
N ALA A 119 15.25 12.49 5.30
CA ALA A 119 15.38 12.21 6.72
C ALA A 119 14.44 11.08 7.14
N ALA A 120 13.20 11.06 6.61
CA ALA A 120 12.25 10.00 6.87
C ALA A 120 12.72 8.64 6.31
N VAL A 121 13.20 8.62 5.05
CA VAL A 121 13.72 7.40 4.41
C VAL A 121 14.97 6.87 5.10
N ASP A 122 15.94 7.74 5.41
CA ASP A 122 17.15 7.35 6.15
C ASP A 122 16.79 6.78 7.54
N ALA A 123 15.87 7.43 8.27
CA ALA A 123 15.44 6.95 9.59
C ALA A 123 14.72 5.60 9.52
N PHE A 124 13.83 5.43 8.55
CA PHE A 124 13.12 4.17 8.29
C PHE A 124 14.11 3.03 8.00
N LEU A 125 15.03 3.22 7.05
CA LEU A 125 16.00 2.22 6.63
C LEU A 125 17.00 1.87 7.74
N GLN A 126 17.50 2.89 8.46
CA GLN A 126 18.39 2.66 9.60
C GLN A 126 17.69 1.87 10.72
N GLY A 127 16.39 2.14 10.96
CA GLY A 127 15.58 1.40 11.93
C GLY A 127 15.50 -0.09 11.66
N ILE A 128 15.60 -0.51 10.40
CA ILE A 128 15.57 -1.92 9.98
C ILE A 128 16.95 -2.45 9.55
N GLY A 129 18.02 -1.67 9.73
CA GLY A 129 19.39 -2.06 9.39
C GLY A 129 19.66 -2.21 7.89
N LYS A 130 19.03 -1.37 7.07
CA LYS A 130 19.07 -1.40 5.59
C LYS A 130 19.57 -0.07 5.02
N SER A 131 19.75 -0.04 3.71
CA SER A 131 20.17 1.11 2.92
C SER A 131 19.22 1.36 1.76
N GLU A 132 19.37 2.50 1.09
CA GLU A 132 18.47 2.90 -0.02
C GLU A 132 18.55 1.96 -1.21
N ALA A 133 19.72 1.35 -1.41
CA ALA A 133 19.93 0.37 -2.46
C ALA A 133 19.15 -0.93 -2.23
N ASP A 134 18.67 -1.16 -1.00
CA ASP A 134 17.95 -2.38 -0.63
C ASP A 134 16.42 -2.22 -0.79
N GLY A 135 15.91 -1.04 -1.15
CA GLY A 135 14.49 -0.74 -1.05
C GLY A 135 13.85 -0.21 -2.33
N SER A 136 12.62 -0.66 -2.56
CA SER A 136 11.73 -0.17 -3.60
C SER A 136 10.32 0.06 -3.05
N PHE A 137 9.57 0.93 -3.72
CA PHE A 137 8.13 0.99 -3.55
C PHE A 137 7.41 1.11 -4.87
N ALA A 138 6.18 0.62 -4.89
CA ALA A 138 5.28 0.72 -6.01
C ALA A 138 3.98 1.39 -5.57
N VAL A 139 3.30 2.03 -6.52
CA VAL A 139 2.04 2.75 -6.28
C VAL A 139 0.99 2.31 -7.29
N ALA A 140 -0.25 2.17 -6.85
CA ALA A 140 -1.43 2.04 -7.70
C ALA A 140 -2.45 3.11 -7.32
N LEU A 141 -2.77 4.02 -8.26
CA LEU A 141 -3.69 5.14 -8.04
C LEU A 141 -4.65 5.31 -9.22
N ASP A 142 -5.80 5.91 -8.98
CA ASP A 142 -6.73 6.28 -10.05
C ASP A 142 -6.33 7.65 -10.64
N PRO A 143 -5.88 7.72 -11.91
CA PRO A 143 -5.45 8.98 -12.53
C PRO A 143 -6.60 9.96 -12.75
N THR A 144 -7.86 9.49 -12.69
CA THR A 144 -9.07 10.32 -12.81
C THR A 144 -9.57 10.82 -11.46
N ASN A 145 -9.03 10.29 -10.35
CA ASN A 145 -9.44 10.59 -8.98
C ASN A 145 -10.95 10.33 -8.74
N THR A 146 -11.54 9.37 -9.46
CA THR A 146 -12.89 8.84 -9.21
C THR A 146 -12.89 7.99 -7.94
N LEU A 147 -11.82 7.23 -7.71
CA LEU A 147 -11.52 6.58 -6.45
C LEU A 147 -10.60 7.48 -5.62
N THR A 148 -11.12 8.02 -4.51
CA THR A 148 -10.28 8.68 -3.51
C THR A 148 -9.43 7.63 -2.80
N GLY A 149 -8.11 7.73 -2.94
CA GLY A 149 -7.16 6.83 -2.30
C GLY A 149 -6.19 6.16 -3.28
N GLY A 150 -5.52 5.13 -2.80
CA GLY A 150 -4.53 4.36 -3.56
C GLY A 150 -3.90 3.26 -2.72
N ILE A 151 -3.03 2.50 -3.37
CA ILE A 151 -2.24 1.44 -2.72
C ILE A 151 -0.77 1.78 -2.90
N PHE A 152 -0.02 1.72 -1.81
CA PHE A 152 1.43 1.75 -1.79
C PHE A 152 1.93 0.36 -1.40
N ALA A 153 2.94 -0.15 -2.08
CA ALA A 153 3.61 -1.40 -1.73
C ALA A 153 5.08 -1.12 -1.48
N PHE A 154 5.61 -1.59 -0.36
CA PHE A 154 7.00 -1.41 0.06
C PHE A 154 7.69 -2.76 0.12
N LYS A 155 8.88 -2.85 -0.46
CA LYS A 155 9.77 -4.02 -0.38
C LYS A 155 11.15 -3.57 0.05
N VAL A 156 11.75 -4.31 0.97
CA VAL A 156 13.15 -4.10 1.37
C VAL A 156 13.86 -5.44 1.41
N ASP A 157 14.85 -5.60 0.53
CA ASP A 157 15.53 -6.86 0.29
C ASP A 157 16.17 -7.42 1.56
N GLY A 158 15.77 -8.63 1.91
CA GLY A 158 16.24 -9.34 3.11
C GLY A 158 15.82 -8.71 4.43
N ALA A 159 14.81 -7.84 4.46
CA ALA A 159 14.13 -7.47 5.69
C ALA A 159 13.11 -8.55 6.07
N ASP A 160 12.93 -8.78 7.37
CA ASP A 160 11.80 -9.58 7.86
C ASP A 160 10.50 -8.77 7.72
N THR A 161 9.43 -9.40 7.26
CA THR A 161 8.17 -8.69 6.95
C THR A 161 7.47 -8.18 8.19
N ALA A 162 7.59 -8.84 9.35
CA ALA A 162 7.03 -8.32 10.59
C ALA A 162 7.81 -7.07 11.03
N VAL A 163 9.13 -7.08 10.91
CA VAL A 163 9.99 -5.90 11.14
C VAL A 163 9.64 -4.76 10.18
N LEU A 164 9.48 -5.06 8.88
CA LEU A 164 9.10 -4.08 7.86
C LEU A 164 7.71 -3.49 8.14
N LEU A 165 6.75 -4.32 8.54
CA LEU A 165 5.38 -3.88 8.88
C LEU A 165 5.40 -2.94 10.09
N GLU A 166 6.12 -3.29 11.16
CA GLU A 166 6.24 -2.43 12.35
C GLU A 166 6.91 -1.08 12.02
N ALA A 167 7.93 -1.10 11.16
CA ALA A 167 8.62 0.10 10.71
C ALA A 167 7.69 1.01 9.87
N ILE A 168 6.91 0.45 8.96
CA ILE A 168 5.91 1.20 8.17
C ILE A 168 4.81 1.75 9.06
N VAL A 169 4.25 0.94 9.98
CA VAL A 169 3.25 1.42 10.95
C VAL A 169 3.80 2.59 11.76
N SER A 170 5.08 2.56 12.14
CA SER A 170 5.73 3.65 12.88
C SER A 170 5.93 4.90 12.03
N LEU A 171 6.32 4.74 10.77
CA LEU A 171 6.48 5.81 9.79
C LEU A 171 5.14 6.53 9.56
N GLU A 172 4.09 5.79 9.20
CA GLU A 172 2.76 6.34 8.95
C GLU A 172 2.15 6.98 10.20
N LYS A 173 2.41 6.41 11.39
CA LYS A 173 1.94 6.99 12.65
C LYS A 173 2.58 8.36 12.87
N SER A 174 3.85 8.52 12.50
CA SER A 174 4.55 9.79 12.58
C SER A 174 3.98 10.82 11.59
N ASP A 175 3.52 10.39 10.41
CA ASP A 175 2.89 11.27 9.43
C ASP A 175 1.52 11.77 9.90
N LEU A 176 0.63 10.84 10.29
CA LEU A 176 -0.71 11.16 10.78
C LEU A 176 -0.66 12.01 12.06
N GLY A 177 0.36 11.80 12.90
CA GLY A 177 0.69 12.61 14.06
C GLY A 177 0.44 11.93 15.40
N ALA A 178 0.78 12.63 16.49
CA ALA A 178 0.84 12.04 17.84
C ALA A 178 -0.49 11.46 18.36
N ASP A 179 -1.63 11.92 17.84
CA ASP A 179 -2.96 11.44 18.22
C ASP A 179 -3.38 10.17 17.46
N ALA A 180 -2.53 9.68 16.54
CA ALA A 180 -2.82 8.49 15.75
C ALA A 180 -2.91 7.24 16.64
N THR A 181 -4.01 6.51 16.47
CA THR A 181 -4.29 5.26 17.15
C THR A 181 -4.10 4.08 16.20
N THR A 182 -3.79 2.91 16.77
CA THR A 182 -3.57 1.68 16.02
C THR A 182 -4.52 0.59 16.54
N ARG A 183 -5.14 -0.17 15.64
CA ARG A 183 -5.91 -1.38 16.00
C ARG A 183 -5.76 -2.47 14.95
N GLN A 184 -5.91 -3.73 15.35
CA GLN A 184 -5.99 -4.86 14.41
C GLN A 184 -7.43 -5.10 13.99
N ALA A 185 -7.65 -5.47 12.72
CA ALA A 185 -8.96 -5.82 12.20
C ALA A 185 -8.89 -6.79 11.01
N THR A 186 -10.03 -7.33 10.60
CA THR A 186 -10.18 -8.01 9.30
C THR A 186 -11.01 -7.12 8.38
N VAL A 187 -10.42 -6.67 7.27
CA VAL A 187 -11.06 -5.79 6.28
C VAL A 187 -10.79 -6.38 4.90
N GLY A 188 -11.83 -6.52 4.07
CA GLY A 188 -11.67 -7.13 2.75
C GLY A 188 -11.16 -8.58 2.78
N GLY A 189 -11.34 -9.31 3.89
CA GLY A 189 -10.79 -10.65 4.08
C GLY A 189 -9.29 -10.70 4.39
N LYS A 190 -8.65 -9.55 4.63
CA LYS A 190 -7.23 -9.43 5.02
C LYS A 190 -7.12 -9.06 6.50
N SER A 191 -6.16 -9.63 7.21
CA SER A 191 -5.78 -9.16 8.55
C SER A 191 -4.90 -7.92 8.40
N VAL A 192 -5.35 -6.80 8.95
CA VAL A 192 -4.73 -5.48 8.75
C VAL A 192 -4.51 -4.74 10.07
N THR A 193 -3.44 -3.97 10.10
CA THR A 193 -3.21 -2.92 11.09
C THR A 193 -3.87 -1.64 10.58
N ILE A 194 -4.85 -1.12 11.32
CA ILE A 194 -5.53 0.13 10.99
C ILE A 194 -4.90 1.25 11.80
N LEU A 195 -4.47 2.30 11.11
CA LEU A 195 -3.97 3.54 11.67
C LEU A 195 -5.00 4.64 11.47
N SER A 196 -5.32 5.41 12.51
CA SER A 196 -6.34 6.45 12.39
C SER A 196 -6.17 7.60 13.37
N VAL A 197 -6.38 8.83 12.90
CA VAL A 197 -6.47 10.07 13.71
C VAL A 197 -7.89 10.62 13.81
N GLY A 198 -8.87 9.96 13.18
CA GLY A 198 -10.22 10.48 13.08
C GLY A 198 -11.05 9.80 11.99
N THR A 199 -12.14 10.46 11.60
CA THR A 199 -13.08 9.96 10.58
C THR A 199 -13.13 10.86 9.34
N GLY A 200 -12.15 11.75 9.16
CA GLY A 200 -12.04 12.58 7.97
C GLY A 200 -11.48 11.79 6.78
N PRO A 201 -11.60 12.36 5.57
CA PRO A 201 -11.01 11.77 4.37
C PRO A 201 -9.49 11.70 4.52
N ASN A 202 -8.91 10.51 4.31
CA ASN A 202 -7.49 10.21 4.51
C ASN A 202 -7.00 10.27 5.98
N ASP A 203 -7.89 10.31 6.98
CA ASP A 203 -7.50 10.22 8.39
C ASP A 203 -7.22 8.76 8.82
N THR A 204 -7.37 7.79 7.91
CA THR A 204 -7.27 6.36 8.19
C THR A 204 -6.52 5.62 7.10
N GLU A 205 -5.66 4.70 7.51
CA GLU A 205 -4.85 3.85 6.65
C GLU A 205 -4.97 2.38 7.09
N TRP A 206 -4.88 1.47 6.12
CA TRP A 206 -4.95 0.03 6.36
C TRP A 206 -3.66 -0.62 5.86
N ILE A 207 -2.90 -1.19 6.79
CA ILE A 207 -1.56 -1.74 6.55
C ILE A 207 -1.61 -3.26 6.61
N TYR A 208 -1.12 -3.91 5.56
CA TYR A 208 -1.19 -5.36 5.35
C TYR A 208 0.17 -5.91 4.93
N GLY A 209 0.70 -6.91 5.64
CA GLY A 209 1.94 -7.60 5.26
C GLY A 209 1.67 -8.93 4.57
N ARG A 210 2.41 -9.24 3.49
CA ARG A 210 2.34 -10.52 2.78
C ARG A 210 3.65 -10.83 2.06
N GLY A 211 4.16 -12.04 2.23
CA GLY A 211 5.47 -12.39 1.66
C GLY A 211 6.52 -11.46 2.23
N ASP A 212 7.33 -10.84 1.38
CA ASP A 212 8.34 -9.80 1.66
C ASP A 212 7.85 -8.36 1.43
N VAL A 213 6.54 -8.17 1.21
CA VAL A 213 5.93 -6.87 0.87
C VAL A 213 4.97 -6.42 1.96
N VAL A 214 4.98 -5.12 2.25
CA VAL A 214 3.97 -4.46 3.07
C VAL A 214 3.20 -3.47 2.20
N PHE A 215 1.88 -3.56 2.26
CA PHE A 215 0.94 -2.71 1.56
C PHE A 215 0.35 -1.69 2.52
N VAL A 216 0.28 -0.44 2.09
CA VAL A 216 -0.46 0.64 2.76
C VAL A 216 -1.59 1.06 1.84
N VAL A 217 -2.83 0.94 2.31
CA VAL A 217 -4.03 1.33 1.57
C VAL A 217 -4.54 2.64 2.14
N HIS A 218 -4.67 3.65 1.26
CA HIS A 218 -5.33 4.92 1.57
C HIS A 218 -6.74 4.90 0.98
N ALA A 219 -7.73 5.28 1.77
CA ALA A 219 -9.11 5.44 1.32
C ALA A 219 -9.85 6.44 2.23
N ASP A 220 -10.96 6.97 1.74
CA ASP A 220 -11.87 7.84 2.48
C ASP A 220 -12.81 7.08 3.43
N ASP A 221 -13.03 5.79 3.20
CA ASP A 221 -13.89 4.95 4.05
C ASP A 221 -13.47 3.46 4.04
N GLU A 222 -13.93 2.70 5.03
CA GLU A 222 -13.59 1.28 5.20
C GLU A 222 -14.16 0.38 4.09
N THR A 223 -15.28 0.76 3.45
CA THR A 223 -15.85 -0.02 2.33
C THR A 223 -14.93 0.06 1.12
N ARG A 224 -14.39 1.25 0.83
CA ARG A 224 -13.42 1.44 -0.25
C ARG A 224 -12.07 0.79 0.08
N ALA A 225 -11.60 0.91 1.31
CA ALA A 225 -10.41 0.18 1.77
C ALA A 225 -10.58 -1.34 1.60
N ALA A 226 -11.76 -1.88 1.91
CA ALA A 226 -12.06 -3.29 1.71
C ALA A 226 -12.00 -3.70 0.23
N ALA A 227 -12.43 -2.85 -0.70
CA ALA A 227 -12.33 -3.12 -2.13
C ALA A 227 -10.86 -3.15 -2.60
N PHE A 228 -10.02 -2.21 -2.17
CA PHE A 228 -8.58 -2.22 -2.43
C PHE A 228 -7.92 -3.49 -1.85
N LEU A 229 -8.23 -3.83 -0.59
CA LEU A 229 -7.67 -5.00 0.10
C LEU A 229 -8.10 -6.33 -0.52
N GLN A 230 -9.32 -6.44 -1.04
CA GLN A 230 -9.79 -7.64 -1.75
C GLN A 230 -9.07 -7.86 -3.07
N ALA A 231 -8.66 -6.78 -3.75
CA ALA A 231 -7.92 -6.85 -5.01
C ALA A 231 -6.42 -7.19 -4.80
N LEU A 232 -5.91 -7.06 -3.58
CA LEU A 232 -4.55 -7.43 -3.21
C LEU A 232 -4.42 -8.95 -3.04
N PRO A 233 -3.22 -9.50 -3.29
CA PRO A 233 -3.02 -10.95 -3.32
C PRO A 233 -3.04 -11.57 -1.92
#